data_AF-A0A6L7QIW6-F1
#
_entry.id   AF-A0A6L7QIW6-F1
#
_cell.length_a   1.000
_cell.length_b   1.000
_cell.length_c   1.000
_cell.angle_alpha   90.00
_cell.angle_beta   90.00
_cell.angle_gamma   90.00
#
_symmetry.space_group_name_H-M   'P 1'
#
loop_
_entity.id
_entity.type
_entity.pdbx_description
1 polymer ?
#
loop_
_entity_poly.entity_id
_entity_poly.type
_entity_poly.pdbx_seq_one_letter_code
_entity_poly.pdbx_strand_id
1 'polypeptide(L)'
;MAGAARTPAARLSHLHRQAPDRAVNRSLPSPYGRHLQGSQDEGLTDDTGRSHLTLRGFWVGAFLSFFLSIGAPYANMAMQATNMAFDFNTPGAIFLFLVLVGLLNTLFKLAARDFRLAVGLALLATGGFCGYWISRDAVDWYSPGFWFGAFLALSSLWNVPVVQRGGTLALNRAELVLVYAMLLVVSALCTMGLTQQLLPALTGIFYYASPANQWAEKLFPLFPSQRILVDDGTGNRGFYEGGALADIPYATWVEPLCWWALLLLSLYVAMVSTAVILRRQWVERERLAYPLTQLGV
;
A
#
# COMPACT_ATOMS: atom_id res chain seq x y z
N MET A 1 -18.09 -15.02 -82.25
CA MET A 1 -16.63 -14.84 -82.02
C MET A 1 -16.45 -14.03 -80.75
N ALA A 2 -15.63 -14.54 -79.84
CA ALA A 2 -15.49 -14.09 -78.47
C ALA A 2 -14.77 -12.73 -78.35
N GLY A 3 -15.25 -11.88 -77.44
CA GLY A 3 -14.55 -10.68 -76.97
C GLY A 3 -14.81 -10.52 -75.48
N ALA A 4 -13.90 -11.03 -74.65
CA ALA A 4 -14.03 -11.08 -73.20
C ALA A 4 -14.10 -9.67 -72.59
N ALA A 5 -15.27 -9.29 -72.07
CA ALA A 5 -15.44 -8.10 -71.24
C ALA A 5 -14.79 -8.37 -69.86
N ARG A 6 -13.62 -7.76 -69.62
CA ARG A 6 -12.96 -7.78 -68.30
C ARG A 6 -13.90 -7.16 -67.27
N THR A 7 -14.29 -7.95 -66.28
CA THR A 7 -15.11 -7.55 -65.13
C THR A 7 -14.50 -6.38 -64.35
N PRO A 8 -15.32 -5.46 -63.79
CA PRO A 8 -14.86 -4.25 -63.09
C PRO A 8 -14.00 -4.51 -61.85
N ALA A 9 -14.03 -5.74 -61.30
CA ALA A 9 -13.19 -6.17 -60.18
C ALA A 9 -11.69 -6.11 -60.48
N ALA A 10 -11.27 -6.28 -61.75
CA ALA A 10 -9.86 -6.20 -62.13
C ALA A 10 -9.31 -4.77 -62.17
N ARG A 11 -10.19 -3.75 -62.23
CA ARG A 11 -9.78 -2.33 -62.25
C ARG A 11 -9.51 -1.80 -60.84
N LEU A 12 -10.23 -2.29 -59.83
CA LEU A 12 -10.04 -1.92 -58.43
C LEU A 12 -8.76 -2.55 -57.83
N SER A 13 -8.39 -3.75 -58.27
CA SER A 13 -7.16 -4.42 -57.79
C SER A 13 -5.87 -3.77 -58.31
N HIS A 14 -5.93 -3.00 -59.41
CA HIS A 14 -4.82 -2.19 -59.90
C HIS A 14 -4.67 -0.87 -59.14
N LEU A 15 -5.77 -0.26 -58.68
CA LEU A 15 -5.73 0.98 -57.89
C LEU A 15 -5.19 0.76 -56.47
N HIS A 16 -5.37 -0.43 -55.89
CA HIS A 16 -4.74 -0.79 -54.61
C HIS A 16 -3.25 -1.11 -54.73
N ARG A 17 -2.77 -1.46 -55.93
CA ARG A 17 -1.36 -1.80 -56.20
C ARG A 17 -0.47 -0.61 -56.58
N GLN A 18 -1.06 0.56 -56.81
CA GLN A 18 -0.36 1.81 -57.17
C GLN A 18 -0.43 2.89 -56.08
N ALA A 19 -0.93 2.57 -54.88
CA ALA A 19 -0.62 3.38 -53.72
C ALA A 19 0.87 3.14 -53.41
N PRO A 20 1.75 4.16 -53.44
CA PRO A 20 3.10 3.98 -52.94
C PRO A 20 2.98 3.42 -51.52
N ASP A 21 3.85 2.48 -51.16
CA ASP A 21 4.06 2.04 -49.78
C ASP A 21 4.34 3.30 -48.93
N ARG A 22 3.28 3.98 -48.50
CA ARG A 22 3.32 4.93 -47.42
C ARG A 22 3.58 4.04 -46.24
N ALA A 23 4.86 3.76 -46.01
CA ALA A 23 5.36 3.25 -44.75
C ALA A 23 4.64 4.07 -43.69
N VAL A 24 3.61 3.46 -43.07
CA VAL A 24 2.86 4.11 -42.01
C VAL A 24 3.92 4.31 -40.94
N ASN A 25 4.39 5.54 -40.85
CA ASN A 25 5.47 5.89 -39.96
C ASN A 25 4.97 5.54 -38.56
N ARG A 26 5.46 4.44 -37.98
CA ARG A 26 5.06 3.97 -36.65
C ARG A 26 5.58 4.88 -35.54
N SER A 27 6.21 6.01 -35.90
CA SER A 27 6.52 7.08 -34.97
C SER A 27 5.27 7.88 -34.66
N LEU A 28 5.07 8.14 -33.38
CA LEU A 28 4.00 8.99 -32.88
C LEU A 28 4.15 10.39 -33.48
N PRO A 29 3.07 11.05 -33.96
CA PRO A 29 3.17 12.41 -34.48
C PRO A 29 3.80 13.34 -33.45
N SER A 30 4.74 14.20 -33.88
CA SER A 30 5.53 15.12 -33.05
C SER A 30 4.79 15.81 -31.89
N PRO A 31 3.55 16.32 -32.02
CA PRO A 31 2.83 16.92 -30.89
C PRO A 31 2.55 15.95 -29.73
N TYR A 32 2.38 14.65 -29.99
CA TYR A 32 2.18 13.64 -28.93
C TYR A 32 3.48 13.25 -28.25
N GLY A 33 4.61 13.34 -28.95
CA GLY A 33 5.93 13.03 -28.38
C GLY A 33 6.26 13.92 -27.18
N ARG A 34 5.90 15.21 -27.25
CA ARG A 34 6.12 16.18 -26.17
C ARG A 34 5.25 15.90 -24.94
N HIS A 35 4.02 15.44 -25.15
CA HIS A 35 3.10 15.04 -24.07
C HIS A 35 3.59 13.78 -23.34
N LEU A 36 4.12 12.81 -24.09
CA LEU A 36 4.65 11.57 -23.54
C LEU A 36 5.99 11.75 -22.81
N GLN A 37 6.86 12.64 -23.31
CA GLN A 37 8.12 13.00 -22.65
C GLN A 37 7.90 13.83 -21.38
N GLY A 38 6.99 14.82 -21.41
CA GLY A 38 6.66 15.60 -20.20
C GLY A 38 5.99 14.77 -19.11
N SER A 39 5.02 13.91 -19.48
CA SER A 39 4.23 13.17 -18.48
C SER A 39 4.97 12.06 -17.74
N GLN A 40 6.07 11.52 -18.29
CA GLN A 40 6.79 10.39 -17.67
C GLN A 40 7.90 10.82 -16.71
N ASP A 41 8.57 11.95 -16.96
CA ASP A 41 9.74 12.38 -16.18
C ASP A 41 9.45 13.53 -15.18
N GLU A 42 8.48 14.42 -15.45
CA GLU A 42 8.24 15.65 -14.64
C GLU A 42 7.69 15.40 -13.22
N GLY A 43 7.30 14.16 -12.88
CA GLY A 43 6.63 13.86 -11.62
C GLY A 43 7.54 13.37 -10.49
N LEU A 44 8.64 12.68 -10.81
CA LEU A 44 9.44 11.91 -9.83
C LEU A 44 10.89 12.33 -9.78
N THR A 45 11.42 12.93 -10.85
CA THR A 45 12.82 13.37 -10.96
C THR A 45 12.90 14.78 -11.49
N ASP A 46 13.75 15.59 -10.88
CA ASP A 46 14.04 16.96 -11.30
C ASP A 46 14.86 16.96 -12.60
N ASP A 47 15.00 18.12 -13.26
CA ASP A 47 15.74 18.27 -14.54
C ASP A 47 17.21 17.81 -14.46
N THR A 48 17.74 17.66 -13.24
CA THR A 48 19.08 17.15 -12.93
C THR A 48 19.14 15.64 -12.66
N GLY A 49 18.02 14.92 -12.80
CA GLY A 49 17.88 13.50 -12.51
C GLY A 49 17.74 13.15 -11.01
N ARG A 50 17.58 14.15 -10.13
CA ARG A 50 17.41 13.93 -8.68
C ARG A 50 15.97 13.57 -8.34
N SER A 51 15.77 12.53 -7.53
CA SER A 51 14.44 12.14 -7.09
C SER A 51 13.78 13.22 -6.22
N HIS A 52 12.51 13.52 -6.49
CA HIS A 52 11.65 14.36 -5.65
C HIS A 52 11.15 13.63 -4.38
N LEU A 53 11.49 12.35 -4.23
CA LEU A 53 11.18 11.56 -3.04
C LEU A 53 12.14 11.92 -1.91
N THR A 54 11.59 12.27 -0.76
CA THR A 54 12.39 12.57 0.43
C THR A 54 11.97 11.72 1.63
N LEU A 55 12.78 11.74 2.68
CA LEU A 55 12.54 10.98 3.91
C LEU A 55 11.19 11.32 4.57
N ARG A 56 10.66 12.54 4.40
CA ARG A 56 9.38 12.95 4.99
C ARG A 56 8.20 12.18 4.38
N GLY A 57 8.25 11.87 3.08
CA GLY A 57 7.25 11.03 2.42
C GLY A 57 7.26 9.61 2.98
N PHE A 58 8.44 9.03 3.17
CA PHE A 58 8.58 7.71 3.80
C PHE A 58 8.14 7.71 5.27
N TRP A 59 8.44 8.76 6.03
CA TRP A 59 8.01 8.91 7.42
C TRP A 59 6.48 8.90 7.55
N VAL A 60 5.80 9.75 6.78
CA VAL A 60 4.33 9.82 6.77
C VAL A 60 3.75 8.50 6.25
N GLY A 61 4.28 7.98 5.14
CA GLY A 61 3.80 6.74 4.53
C GLY A 61 3.97 5.51 5.43
N ALA A 62 5.09 5.40 6.14
CA ALA A 62 5.35 4.30 7.07
C ALA A 62 4.43 4.38 8.29
N PHE A 63 4.22 5.56 8.86
CA PHE A 63 3.31 5.75 9.98
C PHE A 63 1.87 5.36 9.62
N LEU A 64 1.37 5.84 8.48
CA LEU A 64 0.01 5.52 8.06
C LEU A 64 -0.14 4.05 7.68
N SER A 65 0.88 3.46 7.06
CA SER A 65 0.93 2.02 6.78
C SER A 65 0.86 1.19 8.07
N PHE A 66 1.62 1.57 9.10
CA PHE A 66 1.56 0.94 10.42
C PHE A 66 0.17 1.06 11.06
N PHE A 67 -0.43 2.25 10.98
CA PHE A 67 -1.75 2.49 11.55
C PHE A 67 -2.83 1.68 10.83
N LEU A 68 -2.78 1.62 9.50
CA LEU A 68 -3.70 0.84 8.69
C LEU A 68 -3.51 -0.66 8.90
N SER A 69 -2.27 -1.13 9.05
CA SER A 69 -1.99 -2.56 9.20
C SER A 69 -2.46 -3.17 10.51
N ILE A 70 -2.58 -2.36 11.56
CA ILE A 70 -3.19 -2.75 12.82
C ILE A 70 -4.71 -2.49 12.78
N GLY A 71 -5.11 -1.29 12.33
CA GLY A 71 -6.49 -0.83 12.39
C GLY A 71 -7.45 -1.66 11.54
N ALA A 72 -7.04 -2.07 10.33
CA ALA A 72 -7.90 -2.83 9.44
C ALA A 72 -8.24 -4.25 9.96
N PRO A 73 -7.26 -5.10 10.35
CA PRO A 73 -7.58 -6.39 10.96
C PRO A 73 -8.31 -6.23 12.29
N TYR A 74 -7.99 -5.22 13.11
CA TYR A 74 -8.73 -4.97 14.35
C TYR A 74 -10.21 -4.64 14.11
N ALA A 75 -10.50 -3.75 13.16
CA ALA A 75 -11.88 -3.39 12.80
C ALA A 75 -12.67 -4.61 12.28
N ASN A 76 -12.04 -5.45 11.46
CA ASN A 76 -12.69 -6.61 10.86
C ASN A 76 -12.85 -7.78 11.86
N MET A 77 -11.78 -8.12 12.58
CA MET A 77 -11.72 -9.34 13.40
C MET A 77 -12.23 -9.13 14.83
N ALA A 78 -11.95 -7.97 15.44
CA ALA A 78 -12.35 -7.70 16.83
C ALA A 78 -13.67 -6.93 16.91
N MET A 79 -13.82 -5.86 16.13
CA MET A 79 -15.03 -5.03 16.17
C MET A 79 -16.16 -5.55 15.28
N GLN A 80 -15.87 -6.43 14.33
CA GLN A 80 -16.81 -6.88 13.29
C GLN A 80 -17.51 -5.70 12.56
N ALA A 81 -16.76 -4.62 12.36
CA ALA A 81 -17.25 -3.42 11.70
C ALA A 81 -17.29 -3.59 10.17
N THR A 82 -17.83 -2.60 9.47
CA THR A 82 -17.78 -2.57 8.00
C THR A 82 -16.33 -2.58 7.51
N ASN A 83 -16.01 -3.48 6.58
CA ASN A 83 -14.63 -3.67 6.13
C ASN A 83 -14.07 -2.41 5.46
N MET A 84 -13.04 -1.81 6.06
CA MET A 84 -12.40 -0.58 5.54
C MET A 84 -11.30 -0.86 4.52
N ALA A 85 -10.76 -2.07 4.52
CA ALA A 85 -9.79 -2.57 3.56
C ALA A 85 -10.25 -3.97 3.17
N PHE A 86 -11.06 -4.10 2.11
CA PHE A 86 -11.51 -5.39 1.60
C PHE A 86 -11.17 -5.44 0.12
N ASP A 87 -10.28 -6.35 -0.26
CA ASP A 87 -9.76 -6.48 -1.62
C ASP A 87 -9.09 -5.19 -2.16
N PHE A 88 -9.18 -4.98 -3.48
CA PHE A 88 -8.61 -3.83 -4.19
C PHE A 88 -9.37 -2.51 -3.96
N ASN A 89 -10.51 -2.53 -3.25
CA ASN A 89 -11.25 -1.33 -2.87
C ASN A 89 -10.89 -0.94 -1.45
N THR A 90 -10.23 0.20 -1.30
CA THR A 90 -9.55 0.58 -0.06
C THR A 90 -10.09 1.92 0.47
N PRO A 91 -11.40 2.00 0.84
CA PRO A 91 -11.97 3.25 1.35
C PRO A 91 -11.24 3.74 2.60
N GLY A 92 -10.66 2.85 3.41
CA GLY A 92 -9.78 3.20 4.53
C GLY A 92 -8.49 3.90 4.08
N ALA A 93 -7.82 3.40 3.02
CA ALA A 93 -6.64 4.06 2.45
C ALA A 93 -7.00 5.43 1.87
N ILE A 94 -8.13 5.53 1.15
CA ILE A 94 -8.63 6.80 0.61
C ILE A 94 -8.98 7.79 1.73
N PHE A 95 -9.63 7.33 2.80
CA PHE A 95 -9.97 8.15 3.96
C PHE A 95 -8.70 8.68 4.65
N LEU A 96 -7.74 7.80 4.97
CA LEU A 96 -6.46 8.20 5.54
C LEU A 96 -5.70 9.14 4.61
N PHE A 97 -5.77 8.93 3.30
CA PHE A 97 -5.12 9.81 2.34
C PHE A 97 -5.79 11.18 2.27
N LEU A 98 -7.09 11.27 2.01
CA LEU A 98 -7.76 12.54 1.80
C LEU A 98 -7.93 13.34 3.08
N VAL A 99 -8.43 12.70 4.14
CA VAL A 99 -8.74 13.40 5.39
C VAL A 99 -7.46 13.64 6.17
N LEU A 100 -6.69 12.58 6.40
CA LEU A 100 -5.56 12.69 7.31
C LEU A 100 -4.32 13.28 6.61
N VAL A 101 -3.89 12.77 5.46
CA VAL A 101 -2.75 13.38 4.74
C VAL A 101 -3.10 14.77 4.26
N GLY A 102 -4.32 15.00 3.75
CA GLY A 102 -4.78 16.33 3.36
C GLY A 102 -4.69 17.35 4.49
N LEU A 103 -5.29 17.04 5.65
CA LEU A 103 -5.29 17.93 6.80
C LEU A 103 -3.87 18.17 7.35
N LEU A 104 -3.07 17.11 7.52
CA LEU A 104 -1.69 17.24 8.00
C LEU A 104 -0.84 18.07 7.05
N ASN A 105 -0.96 17.82 5.74
CA ASN A 105 -0.21 18.56 4.74
C ASN A 105 -0.58 20.05 4.75
N THR A 106 -1.87 20.37 4.90
CA THR A 106 -2.33 21.76 5.04
C THR A 106 -1.77 22.41 6.32
N LEU A 107 -1.80 21.70 7.45
CA LEU A 107 -1.22 22.20 8.71
C LEU A 107 0.27 22.51 8.57
N PHE A 108 1.07 21.62 7.99
CA PHE A 108 2.50 21.86 7.79
C PHE A 108 2.80 22.98 6.78
N LYS A 109 1.96 23.16 5.76
CA LYS A 109 2.05 24.31 4.85
C LYS A 109 1.76 25.63 5.55
N LEU A 110 0.77 25.67 6.43
CA LEU A 110 0.46 26.86 7.23
C LEU A 110 1.58 27.16 8.23
N ALA A 111 2.08 26.14 8.92
CA ALA A 111 3.19 26.25 9.86
C ALA A 111 4.48 26.73 9.19
N ALA A 112 4.71 26.39 7.92
CA ALA A 112 5.90 26.82 7.17
C ALA A 112 5.89 28.30 6.76
N ARG A 113 4.77 29.01 6.90
CA ARG A 113 4.68 30.44 6.53
C ARG A 113 5.45 31.34 7.50
N ASP A 114 5.54 30.95 8.76
CA ASP A 114 6.22 31.71 9.81
C ASP A 114 6.82 30.73 10.82
N PHE A 115 8.09 30.94 11.16
CA PHE A 115 8.78 30.18 12.19
C PHE A 115 8.01 30.17 13.52
N ARG A 116 7.32 31.26 13.87
CA ARG A 116 6.48 31.34 15.08
C ARG A 116 5.30 30.37 15.03
N LEU A 117 4.68 30.20 13.87
CA LEU A 117 3.58 29.24 13.67
C LEU A 117 4.09 27.80 13.77
N ALA A 118 5.28 27.51 13.23
CA ALA A 118 5.92 26.21 13.39
C ALA A 118 6.20 25.88 14.86
N VAL A 119 6.78 26.81 15.61
CA VAL A 119 7.01 26.65 17.05
C VAL A 119 5.70 26.51 17.82
N GLY A 120 4.70 27.35 17.51
CA GLY A 120 3.37 27.27 18.13
C GLY A 120 2.68 25.92 17.92
N LEU A 121 2.73 25.39 16.69
CA LEU A 121 2.20 24.06 16.38
C LEU A 121 2.94 22.96 17.15
N ALA A 122 4.28 23.05 17.23
CA ALA A 122 5.10 22.08 17.96
C ALA A 122 4.81 22.09 19.46
N LEU A 123 4.69 23.28 20.07
CA LEU A 123 4.31 23.43 21.47
C LEU A 123 2.90 22.94 21.74
N LEU A 124 1.94 23.22 20.86
CA LEU A 124 0.56 22.77 20.99
C LEU A 124 0.47 21.23 20.90
N ALA A 125 1.10 20.62 19.90
CA ALA A 125 1.06 19.17 19.70
C ALA A 125 1.79 18.44 20.83
N THR A 126 2.99 18.88 21.19
CA THR A 126 3.80 18.26 22.25
C THR A 126 3.18 18.51 23.63
N GLY A 127 2.72 19.74 23.90
CA GLY A 127 2.06 20.10 25.14
C GLY A 127 0.73 19.37 25.32
N GLY A 128 -0.06 19.24 24.26
CA GLY A 128 -1.29 18.44 24.28
C GLY A 128 -1.02 16.96 24.52
N PHE A 129 -0.03 16.38 23.84
CA PHE A 129 0.37 14.98 24.04
C PHE A 129 0.86 14.73 25.46
N CYS A 130 1.84 15.51 25.94
CA CYS A 130 2.39 15.38 27.29
C CYS A 130 1.31 15.66 28.34
N GLY A 131 0.52 16.71 28.18
CA GLY A 131 -0.55 17.06 29.13
C GLY A 131 -1.62 15.97 29.25
N TYR A 132 -2.02 15.36 28.13
CA TYR A 132 -2.96 14.24 28.13
C TYR A 132 -2.41 13.01 28.86
N TRP A 133 -1.14 12.64 28.60
CA TRP A 133 -0.55 11.42 29.15
C TRP A 133 0.02 11.56 30.56
N ILE A 134 0.51 12.74 30.95
CA ILE A 134 0.95 13.03 32.34
C ILE A 134 -0.24 13.03 33.29
N SER A 135 -1.43 13.39 32.80
CA SER A 135 -2.66 13.40 33.60
C SER A 135 -3.26 11.99 33.82
N ARG A 136 -2.62 10.93 33.32
CA ARG A 136 -3.08 9.54 33.43
C ARG A 136 -2.14 8.75 34.34
N ASP A 137 -2.70 7.88 35.17
CA ASP A 137 -1.92 7.02 36.06
C ASP A 137 -1.13 5.93 35.31
N ALA A 138 -1.56 5.59 34.09
CA ALA A 138 -0.90 4.60 33.24
C ALA A 138 -0.99 5.01 31.76
N VAL A 139 0.09 4.72 31.03
CA VAL A 139 0.14 4.90 29.56
C VAL A 139 -0.46 3.66 28.90
N ASP A 140 -1.50 3.87 28.10
CA ASP A 140 -2.09 2.83 27.27
C ASP A 140 -1.42 2.82 25.89
N TRP A 141 -0.40 1.97 25.78
CA TRP A 141 0.38 1.75 24.56
C TRP A 141 -0.42 1.11 23.42
N TYR A 142 -1.58 0.51 23.72
CA TYR A 142 -2.45 -0.10 22.71
C TYR A 142 -3.44 0.89 22.13
N SER A 143 -3.62 2.06 22.77
CA SER A 143 -4.52 3.08 22.26
C SER A 143 -4.01 3.66 20.92
N PRO A 144 -4.83 3.68 19.85
CA PRO A 144 -4.45 4.31 18.59
C PRO A 144 -4.14 5.81 18.74
N GLY A 145 -4.79 6.46 19.72
CA GLY A 145 -4.57 7.87 20.05
C GLY A 145 -3.16 8.14 20.58
N PHE A 146 -2.53 7.21 21.28
CA PHE A 146 -1.13 7.33 21.70
C PHE A 146 -0.22 7.48 20.50
N TRP A 147 -0.28 6.52 19.57
CA TRP A 147 0.58 6.50 18.37
C TRP A 147 0.35 7.71 17.48
N PHE A 148 -0.91 8.11 17.30
CA PHE A 148 -1.27 9.29 16.53
C PHE A 148 -0.76 10.59 17.16
N GLY A 149 -0.96 10.76 18.47
CA GLY A 149 -0.47 11.92 19.20
C GLY A 149 1.06 11.99 19.20
N ALA A 150 1.74 10.86 19.39
CA ALA A 150 3.20 10.78 19.34
C ALA A 150 3.73 11.15 17.95
N PHE A 151 3.13 10.62 16.88
CA PHE A 151 3.50 10.97 15.51
C PHE A 151 3.31 12.45 15.21
N LEU A 152 2.19 13.04 15.66
CA LEU A 152 1.94 14.49 15.52
C LEU A 152 2.98 15.32 16.26
N ALA A 153 3.26 14.99 17.52
CA ALA A 153 4.27 15.67 18.33
C ALA A 153 5.65 15.59 17.67
N LEU A 154 6.10 14.39 17.31
CA LEU A 154 7.40 14.17 16.64
C LEU A 154 7.51 14.90 15.29
N SER A 155 6.46 14.83 14.47
CA SER A 155 6.45 15.50 13.16
C SER A 155 6.43 17.02 13.31
N SER A 156 5.69 17.56 14.28
CA SER A 156 5.67 19.00 14.57
C SER A 156 7.01 19.51 15.10
N LEU A 157 7.68 18.75 15.98
CA LEU A 157 9.02 19.06 16.48
C LEU A 157 10.08 19.02 15.38
N TRP A 158 10.02 18.02 14.49
CA TRP A 158 10.89 17.96 13.32
C TRP A 158 10.64 19.11 12.35
N ASN A 159 9.40 19.57 12.21
CA ASN A 159 9.08 20.69 11.32
C ASN A 159 9.76 22.01 11.74
N VAL A 160 10.02 22.25 13.03
CA VAL A 160 10.65 23.49 13.52
C VAL A 160 12.04 23.77 12.90
N PRO A 161 13.06 22.89 13.05
CA PRO A 161 14.37 23.12 12.44
C PRO A 161 14.33 23.08 10.92
N VAL A 162 13.35 22.39 10.32
CA VAL A 162 13.17 22.37 8.86
C VAL A 162 12.67 23.72 8.35
N VAL A 163 11.68 24.33 9.03
CA VAL A 163 11.19 25.69 8.71
C VAL A 163 12.26 26.74 8.97
N GLN A 164 13.07 26.59 10.03
CA GLN A 164 14.21 27.49 10.29
C GLN A 164 15.21 27.52 9.13
N ARG A 165 15.37 26.40 8.42
CA ARG A 165 16.24 26.27 7.23
C ARG A 165 15.53 26.65 5.92
N GLY A 166 14.30 27.19 5.98
CA GLY A 166 13.50 27.57 4.82
C GLY A 166 12.73 26.42 4.14
N GLY A 167 12.64 25.25 4.80
CA GLY A 167 11.92 24.08 4.29
C GLY A 167 10.55 23.87 4.92
N THR A 168 9.94 22.71 4.66
CA THR A 168 8.68 22.27 5.29
C THR A 168 8.58 20.73 5.33
N LEU A 169 7.88 20.18 6.32
CA LEU A 169 7.44 18.78 6.31
C LEU A 169 6.20 18.53 5.44
N ALA A 170 5.61 19.57 4.84
CA ALA A 170 4.55 19.43 3.86
C ALA A 170 5.00 18.56 2.67
N LEU A 171 4.14 17.62 2.30
CA LEU A 171 4.37 16.68 1.21
C LEU A 171 4.17 17.37 -0.14
N ASN A 172 5.13 17.12 -1.04
CA ASN A 172 5.05 17.48 -2.45
C ASN A 172 4.19 16.45 -3.23
N ARG A 173 3.96 16.70 -4.52
CA ARG A 173 3.13 15.83 -5.37
C ARG A 173 3.68 14.40 -5.47
N ALA A 174 4.99 14.26 -5.65
CA ALA A 174 5.68 12.96 -5.73
C ALA A 174 5.51 12.15 -4.44
N GLU A 175 5.66 12.81 -3.30
CA GLU A 175 5.53 12.20 -1.98
C GLU A 175 4.09 11.83 -1.64
N LEU A 176 3.10 12.60 -2.11
CA LEU A 176 1.70 12.22 -2.00
C LEU A 176 1.42 10.95 -2.81
N VAL A 177 1.95 10.86 -4.04
CA VAL A 177 1.84 9.63 -4.84
C VAL A 177 2.54 8.46 -4.16
N LEU A 178 3.72 8.67 -3.57
CA LEU A 178 4.43 7.66 -2.79
C LEU A 178 3.59 7.16 -1.61
N VAL A 179 3.09 8.07 -0.76
CA VAL A 179 2.26 7.71 0.40
C VAL A 179 1.01 6.97 -0.03
N TYR A 180 0.35 7.42 -1.10
CA TYR A 180 -0.79 6.74 -1.68
C TYR A 180 -0.45 5.31 -2.14
N ALA A 181 0.66 5.14 -2.85
CA ALA A 181 1.12 3.81 -3.29
C ALA A 181 1.44 2.89 -2.10
N MET A 182 2.12 3.40 -1.06
CA MET A 182 2.40 2.65 0.17
C MET A 182 1.10 2.19 0.84
N LEU A 183 0.12 3.08 0.95
CA LEU A 183 -1.19 2.77 1.52
C LEU A 183 -1.97 1.75 0.70
N LEU A 184 -1.92 1.82 -0.63
CA LEU A 184 -2.56 0.82 -1.50
C LEU A 184 -1.95 -0.57 -1.31
N VAL A 185 -0.63 -0.66 -1.27
CA VAL A 185 0.08 -1.93 -1.04
C VAL A 185 -0.30 -2.51 0.32
N VAL A 186 -0.22 -1.70 1.38
CA VAL A 186 -0.54 -2.15 2.74
C VAL A 186 -2.00 -2.55 2.86
N SER A 187 -2.92 -1.74 2.31
CA SER A 187 -4.34 -2.04 2.37
C SER A 187 -4.70 -3.36 1.70
N ALA A 188 -4.00 -3.75 0.63
CA ALA A 188 -4.22 -5.04 -0.02
C ALA A 188 -3.75 -6.23 0.85
N LEU A 189 -2.79 -6.02 1.76
CA LEU A 189 -2.19 -7.08 2.58
C LEU A 189 -2.91 -7.30 3.91
N CYS A 190 -3.42 -6.26 4.55
CA CYS A 190 -3.72 -6.31 5.99
C CYS A 190 -4.99 -7.08 6.39
N THR A 191 -5.83 -7.47 5.44
CA THR A 191 -7.10 -8.17 5.68
C THR A 191 -7.18 -9.45 4.84
N MET A 192 -7.97 -9.45 3.77
CA MET A 192 -8.14 -10.54 2.80
C MET A 192 -6.88 -10.87 2.00
N GLY A 193 -5.79 -10.10 2.11
CA GLY A 193 -4.53 -10.46 1.47
C GLY A 193 -3.65 -11.37 2.33
N LEU A 194 -3.84 -11.36 3.66
CA LEU A 194 -2.91 -12.03 4.57
C LEU A 194 -3.53 -12.31 5.93
N THR A 195 -3.73 -11.28 6.76
CA THR A 195 -3.98 -11.46 8.20
C THR A 195 -5.28 -12.19 8.47
N GLN A 196 -6.33 -11.91 7.69
CA GLN A 196 -7.64 -12.52 7.88
C GLN A 196 -7.67 -14.00 7.48
N GLN A 197 -6.83 -14.44 6.54
CA GLN A 197 -6.73 -15.87 6.19
C GLN A 197 -5.67 -16.59 7.00
N LEU A 198 -4.50 -15.98 7.17
CA LEU A 198 -3.33 -16.63 7.74
C LEU A 198 -3.58 -17.02 9.20
N LEU A 199 -4.06 -16.09 10.04
CA LEU A 199 -4.24 -16.36 11.48
C LEU A 199 -5.24 -17.51 11.73
N PRO A 200 -6.43 -17.55 11.10
CA PRO A 200 -7.31 -18.72 11.20
C PRO A 200 -6.73 -19.99 10.57
N ALA A 201 -5.99 -19.90 9.46
CA ALA A 201 -5.37 -21.06 8.84
C ALA A 201 -4.32 -21.72 9.74
N LEU A 202 -3.59 -20.93 10.53
CA LEU A 202 -2.58 -21.44 11.48
C LEU A 202 -3.18 -22.16 12.69
N THR A 203 -4.39 -21.76 13.10
CA THR A 203 -4.99 -22.18 14.37
C THR A 203 -6.18 -23.13 14.21
N GLY A 204 -6.86 -23.07 13.06
CA GLY A 204 -8.16 -23.68 12.84
C GLY A 204 -8.14 -25.20 12.88
N ILE A 205 -7.04 -25.84 12.48
CA ILE A 205 -6.94 -27.31 12.52
C ILE A 205 -7.02 -27.85 13.96
N PHE A 206 -6.56 -27.09 14.94
CA PHE A 206 -6.63 -27.46 16.36
C PHE A 206 -7.99 -27.11 16.97
N TYR A 207 -8.55 -25.94 16.62
CA TYR A 207 -9.84 -25.50 17.16
C TYR A 207 -11.02 -26.34 16.66
N TYR A 208 -11.02 -26.69 15.36
CA TYR A 208 -12.12 -27.46 14.75
C TYR A 208 -11.90 -28.97 14.80
N ALA A 209 -10.81 -29.46 15.39
CA ALA A 209 -10.60 -30.90 15.56
C ALA A 209 -11.69 -31.49 16.47
N SER A 210 -12.34 -32.57 16.02
CA SER A 210 -13.39 -33.25 16.78
C SER A 210 -13.29 -34.77 16.60
N PRO A 211 -13.84 -35.57 17.53
CA PRO A 211 -13.87 -37.03 17.36
C PRO A 211 -14.59 -37.47 16.08
N ALA A 212 -15.56 -36.67 15.60
CA ALA A 212 -16.32 -36.95 14.39
C ALA A 212 -15.48 -36.79 13.10
N ASN A 213 -14.58 -35.80 13.05
CA ASN A 213 -13.76 -35.55 11.87
C ASN A 213 -12.42 -36.32 11.87
N GLN A 214 -12.01 -36.86 13.02
CA GLN A 214 -10.79 -37.67 13.19
C GLN A 214 -9.50 -36.95 12.74
N TRP A 215 -9.50 -35.61 12.73
CA TRP A 215 -8.34 -34.85 12.26
C TRP A 215 -7.12 -35.04 13.13
N ALA A 216 -7.31 -35.12 14.46
CA ALA A 216 -6.21 -35.36 15.39
C ALA A 216 -5.51 -36.70 15.13
N GLU A 217 -6.26 -37.76 14.81
CA GLU A 217 -5.71 -39.10 14.55
C GLU A 217 -5.06 -39.21 13.17
N LYS A 218 -5.61 -38.54 12.16
CA LYS A 218 -5.20 -38.71 10.76
C LYS A 218 -4.23 -37.66 10.25
N LEU A 219 -4.34 -36.41 10.71
CA LEU A 219 -3.59 -35.28 10.18
C LEU A 219 -2.42 -34.87 11.08
N PHE A 220 -2.59 -34.90 12.41
CA PHE A 220 -1.52 -34.46 13.31
C PHE A 220 -0.23 -35.30 13.19
N PRO A 221 -0.27 -36.62 12.95
CA PRO A 221 0.94 -37.40 12.71
C PRO A 221 1.70 -37.02 11.43
N LEU A 222 1.06 -36.28 10.50
CA LEU A 222 1.68 -35.82 9.25
C LEU A 222 2.34 -34.45 9.40
N PHE A 223 2.19 -33.79 10.55
CA PHE A 223 2.79 -32.48 10.75
C PHE A 223 4.32 -32.57 10.82
N PRO A 224 5.02 -31.59 10.22
CA PRO A 224 6.47 -31.53 10.30
C PRO A 224 6.93 -31.29 11.75
N SER A 225 8.20 -31.58 12.03
CA SER A 225 8.78 -31.36 13.36
C SER A 225 8.88 -29.88 13.72
N GLN A 226 8.90 -28.97 12.73
CA GLN A 226 8.88 -27.53 12.93
C GLN A 226 7.46 -27.03 13.18
N ARG A 227 7.31 -26.02 14.06
CA ARG A 227 6.03 -25.40 14.36
C ARG A 227 5.64 -24.40 13.28
N ILE A 228 5.06 -24.90 12.19
CA ILE A 228 4.49 -24.09 11.11
C ILE A 228 3.03 -23.67 11.38
N LEU A 229 2.39 -24.29 12.37
CA LEU A 229 1.04 -24.02 12.85
C LEU A 229 1.11 -23.55 14.31
N VAL A 230 0.06 -22.88 14.77
CA VAL A 230 -0.03 -22.36 16.14
C VAL A 230 -0.87 -23.31 16.98
N ASP A 231 -0.24 -23.93 17.97
CA ASP A 231 -0.90 -24.73 19.00
C ASP A 231 -0.59 -24.12 20.37
N ASP A 232 -1.61 -23.58 21.03
CA ASP A 232 -1.52 -23.01 22.38
C ASP A 232 -1.73 -24.05 23.50
N GLY A 233 -1.95 -25.32 23.15
CA GLY A 233 -2.22 -26.40 24.10
C GLY A 233 -3.65 -26.41 24.66
N THR A 234 -4.49 -25.44 24.28
CA THR A 234 -5.90 -25.33 24.68
C THR A 234 -6.87 -25.43 23.51
N GLY A 235 -6.36 -25.76 22.32
CA GLY A 235 -7.14 -25.80 21.09
C GLY A 235 -7.42 -24.41 20.51
N ASN A 236 -6.58 -23.42 20.80
CA ASN A 236 -6.70 -22.03 20.32
C ASN A 236 -8.02 -21.35 20.69
N ARG A 237 -8.66 -21.78 21.79
CA ARG A 237 -9.97 -21.26 22.20
C ARG A 237 -9.92 -19.77 22.52
N GLY A 238 -8.85 -19.29 23.13
CA GLY A 238 -8.68 -17.85 23.41
C GLY A 238 -8.70 -16.97 22.15
N PHE A 239 -8.28 -17.50 21.00
CA PHE A 239 -8.32 -16.80 19.71
C PHE A 239 -9.73 -16.72 19.12
N TYR A 240 -10.54 -17.80 19.24
CA TYR A 240 -11.87 -17.89 18.63
C TYR A 240 -13.02 -17.44 19.55
N GLU A 241 -12.95 -17.79 20.84
CA GLU A 241 -13.99 -17.52 21.84
C GLU A 241 -13.74 -16.20 22.60
N GLY A 242 -12.54 -15.61 22.42
CA GLY A 242 -12.09 -14.45 23.16
C GLY A 242 -11.48 -14.82 24.53
N GLY A 243 -10.50 -14.03 24.96
CA GLY A 243 -9.80 -14.21 26.23
C GLY A 243 -9.28 -12.89 26.78
N ALA A 244 -8.76 -12.88 28.00
CA ALA A 244 -8.11 -11.71 28.55
C ALA A 244 -6.83 -11.40 27.75
N LEU A 245 -6.62 -10.12 27.42
CA LEU A 245 -5.42 -9.67 26.69
C LEU A 245 -4.11 -10.05 27.42
N ALA A 246 -4.16 -10.17 28.74
CA ALA A 246 -3.02 -10.57 29.57
C ALA A 246 -2.59 -12.03 29.39
N ASP A 247 -3.47 -12.88 28.87
CA ASP A 247 -3.26 -14.32 28.78
C ASP A 247 -2.85 -14.79 27.37
N ILE A 248 -2.58 -13.86 26.44
CA ILE A 248 -2.21 -14.20 25.07
C ILE A 248 -0.80 -14.82 25.05
N PRO A 249 -0.64 -16.08 24.61
CA PRO A 249 0.64 -16.77 24.62
C PRO A 249 1.51 -16.34 23.43
N TYR A 250 1.98 -15.09 23.38
CA TYR A 250 2.74 -14.55 22.23
C TYR A 250 3.92 -15.42 21.80
N ALA A 251 4.56 -16.12 22.74
CA ALA A 251 5.68 -17.02 22.45
C ALA A 251 5.32 -18.17 21.49
N THR A 252 4.08 -18.68 21.51
CA THR A 252 3.66 -19.76 20.59
C THR A 252 3.43 -19.27 19.16
N TRP A 253 3.28 -17.96 18.96
CA TRP A 253 3.03 -17.35 17.65
C TRP A 253 4.33 -17.00 16.91
N VAL A 254 5.41 -16.70 17.62
CA VAL A 254 6.65 -16.16 17.01
C VAL A 254 7.22 -17.11 15.96
N GLU A 255 7.44 -18.38 16.31
CA GLU A 255 8.08 -19.35 15.42
C GLU A 255 7.25 -19.62 14.14
N PRO A 256 5.94 -19.92 14.21
CA PRO A 256 5.12 -20.05 13.02
C PRO A 256 5.14 -18.78 12.15
N LEU A 257 4.97 -17.60 12.76
CA LEU A 257 4.94 -16.34 12.02
C LEU A 257 6.28 -16.05 11.34
N CYS A 258 7.42 -16.45 11.91
CA CYS A 258 8.72 -16.31 11.25
C CYS A 258 8.83 -17.14 9.97
N TRP A 259 8.38 -18.40 10.00
CA TRP A 259 8.39 -19.25 8.80
C TRP A 259 7.50 -18.71 7.70
N TRP A 260 6.29 -18.28 8.07
CA TRP A 260 5.36 -17.68 7.12
C TRP A 260 5.85 -16.33 6.61
N ALA A 261 6.44 -15.49 7.46
CA ALA A 261 7.05 -14.23 7.03
C ALA A 261 8.17 -14.44 6.02
N LEU A 262 9.03 -15.44 6.24
CA LEU A 262 10.10 -15.79 5.30
C LEU A 262 9.51 -16.20 3.94
N LEU A 263 8.55 -17.14 3.94
CA LEU A 263 7.89 -17.61 2.73
C LEU A 263 7.21 -16.46 1.96
N LEU A 264 6.42 -15.66 2.68
CA LEU A 264 5.64 -14.56 2.11
C LEU A 264 6.57 -13.46 1.57
N LEU A 265 7.63 -13.11 2.30
CA LEU A 265 8.60 -12.12 1.84
C LEU A 265 9.30 -12.61 0.56
N SER A 266 9.74 -13.87 0.52
CA SER A 266 10.34 -14.45 -0.69
C SER A 266 9.36 -14.45 -1.86
N LEU A 267 8.10 -14.80 -1.62
CA LEU A 267 7.05 -14.78 -2.64
C LEU A 267 6.80 -13.37 -3.18
N TYR A 268 6.68 -12.36 -2.30
CA TYR A 268 6.50 -10.97 -2.71
C TYR A 268 7.69 -10.43 -3.49
N VAL A 269 8.91 -10.75 -3.06
CA VAL A 269 10.14 -10.38 -3.80
C VAL A 269 10.13 -11.00 -5.19
N ALA A 270 9.75 -12.28 -5.31
CA ALA A 270 9.62 -12.94 -6.62
C ALA A 270 8.57 -12.24 -7.49
N MET A 271 7.37 -11.98 -6.96
CA MET A 271 6.29 -11.28 -7.68
C MET A 271 6.71 -9.89 -8.17
N VAL A 272 7.36 -9.10 -7.31
CA VAL A 272 7.88 -7.76 -7.67
C VAL A 272 8.97 -7.89 -8.73
N SER A 273 9.90 -8.84 -8.57
CA SER A 273 10.96 -9.07 -9.54
C SER A 273 10.40 -9.45 -10.91
N THR A 274 9.40 -10.32 -10.95
CA THR A 274 8.69 -10.67 -12.18
C THR A 274 8.00 -9.46 -12.79
N ALA A 275 7.29 -8.65 -11.99
CA ALA A 275 6.65 -7.42 -12.47
C ALA A 275 7.65 -6.43 -13.06
N VAL A 276 8.83 -6.27 -12.44
CA VAL A 276 9.92 -5.40 -12.93
C VAL A 276 10.49 -5.91 -14.25
N ILE A 277 10.70 -7.24 -14.38
CA ILE A 277 11.18 -7.85 -15.62
C ILE A 277 10.16 -7.65 -16.76
N LEU A 278 8.88 -7.91 -16.48
CA LEU A 278 7.79 -7.78 -17.47
C LEU A 278 7.46 -6.33 -17.81
N ARG A 279 7.69 -5.38 -16.89
CA ARG A 279 7.47 -3.94 -17.12
C ARG A 279 8.13 -3.48 -18.41
N ARG A 280 9.37 -3.91 -18.69
CA ARG A 280 10.09 -3.50 -19.89
C ARG A 280 9.37 -3.97 -21.17
N GLN A 281 8.90 -5.22 -21.16
CA GLN A 281 8.15 -5.79 -22.28
C GLN A 281 6.81 -5.07 -22.49
N TRP A 282 6.04 -4.87 -21.42
CA TRP A 282 4.71 -4.24 -21.48
C TRP A 282 4.75 -2.77 -21.89
N VAL A 283 5.74 -2.02 -21.41
CA VAL A 283 5.89 -0.59 -21.70
C VAL A 283 6.50 -0.38 -23.09
N GLU A 284 7.63 -1.01 -23.39
CA GLU A 284 8.40 -0.69 -24.60
C GLU A 284 7.87 -1.40 -25.85
N ARG A 285 7.47 -2.68 -25.71
CA ARG A 285 7.11 -3.51 -26.87
C ARG A 285 5.61 -3.59 -27.10
N GLU A 286 4.86 -3.86 -26.04
CA GLU A 286 3.40 -4.06 -26.14
C GLU A 286 2.62 -2.74 -25.98
N ARG A 287 3.27 -1.69 -25.47
CA ARG A 287 2.69 -0.36 -25.24
C ARG A 287 1.33 -0.45 -24.57
N LEU A 288 1.24 -1.29 -23.54
CA LEU A 288 0.00 -1.46 -22.80
C LEU A 288 -0.43 -0.08 -22.27
N ALA A 289 -1.65 0.32 -22.59
CA ALA A 289 -2.19 1.56 -22.05
C ALA A 289 -2.42 1.35 -20.54
N TYR A 290 -1.93 2.29 -19.72
CA TYR A 290 -2.21 2.34 -18.29
C TYR A 290 -3.24 3.46 -18.03
N PRO A 291 -4.53 3.27 -18.34
CA PRO A 291 -5.53 4.32 -18.19
C PRO A 291 -5.68 4.78 -16.72
N LEU A 292 -5.37 3.91 -15.75
CA LEU A 292 -5.37 4.25 -14.32
C LEU A 292 -4.23 5.19 -13.89
N THR A 293 -3.16 5.32 -14.68
CA THR A 293 -2.08 6.29 -14.40
C THR A 293 -2.32 7.64 -15.07
N GLN A 294 -3.30 7.74 -15.96
CA GLN A 294 -3.73 9.00 -16.57
C GLN A 294 -4.79 9.62 -15.66
N LEU A 295 -4.34 10.38 -14.66
CA LEU A 295 -5.23 11.25 -13.92
C LEU A 295 -5.75 12.32 -14.88
N GLY A 296 -7.08 12.41 -15.01
CA GLY A 296 -7.74 13.43 -15.83
C GLY A 296 -7.25 14.81 -15.44
N VAL A 297 -6.82 15.57 -16.44
CA VAL A 297 -6.55 17.00 -16.35
C VAL A 297 -7.82 17.75 -15.97
#